data_AF-A0A745IJM6-F1
#
_entry.id   AF-A0A745IJM6-F1
#
_cell.length_a   1.000
_cell.length_b   1.000
_cell.length_c   1.000
_cell.angle_alpha   90.00
_cell.angle_beta   90.00
_cell.angle_gamma   90.00
#
_symmetry.space_group_name_H-M   'P 1'
#
loop_
_entity.id
_entity.type
_entity.pdbx_description
1 polymer ?
#
loop_
_entity_poly.entity_id
_entity_poly.type
_entity_poly.pdbx_seq_one_letter_code
_entity_poly.pdbx_strand_id
1 'polypeptide(L)'
;MKRIIRLALLCSILINAVLLYRVFDLGVMTTYGMDEIHYRNRQASELKKLLPLLLKSTSQEQVLLAAKQADLEVINKSGEGTYVGTILFTYSGGKVMGVDLQ
;
A
#
# COMPACT_ATOMS: atom_id res chain seq x y z
N MET A 1 22.63 -4.45 57.03
CA MET A 1 23.36 -4.65 55.75
C MET A 1 22.85 -5.80 54.90
N LYS A 2 22.84 -7.07 55.35
CA LYS A 2 22.40 -8.22 54.53
C LYS A 2 20.98 -8.10 53.92
N ARG A 3 20.01 -7.53 54.64
CA ARG A 3 18.64 -7.30 54.12
C ARG A 3 18.60 -6.27 52.98
N ILE A 4 19.37 -5.19 53.10
CA ILE A 4 19.43 -4.11 52.10
C ILE A 4 20.09 -4.63 50.81
N ILE A 5 21.17 -5.40 50.95
CA ILE A 5 21.86 -6.03 49.81
C ILE A 5 20.93 -7.02 49.10
N ARG A 6 20.16 -7.83 49.84
CA ARG A 6 19.16 -8.74 49.24
C ARG A 6 18.05 -7.99 48.50
N LEU A 7 17.59 -6.85 49.05
CA LEU A 7 16.58 -6.02 48.41
C LEU A 7 17.11 -5.39 47.12
N ALA A 8 18.33 -4.86 47.14
CA ALA A 8 18.97 -4.30 45.95
C ALA A 8 19.18 -5.35 44.85
N LEU A 9 19.55 -6.58 45.22
CA LEU A 9 19.67 -7.71 44.30
C LEU A 9 18.32 -8.07 43.66
N LEU A 10 17.25 -8.13 44.46
CA LEU A 10 15.89 -8.35 43.97
C LEU A 10 15.44 -7.26 43.00
N CYS A 11 15.68 -5.99 43.34
CA CYS A 11 15.37 -4.86 42.45
C CYS A 11 16.17 -4.94 41.15
N SER A 12 17.46 -5.28 41.20
CA SER A 12 18.30 -5.46 40.01
C SER A 12 17.79 -6.57 39.10
N ILE A 13 17.36 -7.70 39.66
CA ILE A 13 16.80 -8.82 38.88
C ILE A 13 15.48 -8.40 38.22
N LEU A 14 14.59 -7.74 38.98
CA LEU A 14 13.30 -7.28 38.46
C LEU A 14 13.45 -6.25 37.34
N ILE A 15 14.36 -5.28 37.49
CA ILE A 15 14.62 -4.26 36.46
C ILE A 15 15.16 -4.91 35.18
N ASN A 16 16.10 -5.87 35.31
CA ASN A 16 16.63 -6.59 34.15
C ASN A 16 15.54 -7.43 33.44
N ALA A 17 14.65 -8.07 34.19
CA ALA A 17 13.54 -8.82 33.60
C ALA A 17 12.58 -7.90 32.81
N VAL A 18 12.28 -6.71 33.35
CA VAL A 18 11.43 -5.71 32.68
C VAL A 18 12.10 -5.17 31.40
N LEU A 19 13.41 -4.92 31.44
CA LEU A 19 14.16 -4.46 30.27
C LEU A 19 14.18 -5.53 29.16
N LEU A 20 14.40 -6.80 29.51
CA LEU A 20 14.33 -7.90 28.54
C LEU A 20 12.94 -8.01 27.94
N TYR A 21 11.89 -7.98 28.77
CA TYR A 21 10.51 -8.02 28.28
C TYR A 21 10.21 -6.87 27.30
N ARG A 22 10.59 -5.64 27.64
CA ARG A 22 10.43 -4.46 26.76
C ARG A 22 11.16 -4.60 25.43
N VAL A 23 12.38 -5.15 25.42
CA VAL A 23 13.15 -5.35 24.19
C VAL A 23 12.53 -6.42 23.30
N PHE A 24 12.07 -7.53 23.89
CA PHE A 24 11.36 -8.57 23.14
C PHE A 24 10.02 -8.08 22.60
N ASP A 25 9.24 -7.38 23.41
CA ASP A 25 7.92 -6.85 23.02
C ASP A 25 8.02 -5.78 21.92
N LEU A 26 8.99 -4.86 22.04
CA LEU A 26 9.28 -3.90 20.97
C LEU A 26 9.77 -4.61 19.71
N GLY A 27 10.67 -5.59 19.82
CA GLY A 27 11.21 -6.32 18.68
C GLY A 27 10.13 -7.09 17.92
N VAL A 28 9.21 -7.71 18.64
CA VAL A 28 8.04 -8.40 18.08
C VAL A 28 7.09 -7.40 17.42
N MET A 29 6.62 -6.36 18.12
CA MET A 29 5.70 -5.39 17.53
C MET A 29 6.27 -4.66 16.31
N THR A 30 7.56 -4.29 16.35
CA THR A 30 8.19 -3.60 15.21
C THR A 30 8.37 -4.51 14.01
N THR A 31 8.80 -5.76 14.21
CA THR A 31 9.04 -6.70 13.10
C THR A 31 7.72 -7.13 12.45
N TYR A 32 6.72 -7.54 13.24
CA TYR A 32 5.42 -7.95 12.71
C TYR A 32 4.63 -6.77 12.10
N GLY A 33 4.71 -5.59 12.71
CA GLY A 33 4.07 -4.39 12.16
C GLY A 33 4.68 -3.97 10.82
N MET A 34 6.00 -4.05 10.69
CA MET A 34 6.69 -3.69 9.45
C MET A 34 6.45 -4.72 8.33
N ASP A 35 6.45 -6.01 8.66
CA ASP A 35 6.14 -7.09 7.72
C ASP A 35 4.70 -7.02 7.21
N GLU A 36 3.74 -6.71 8.08
CA GLU A 36 2.35 -6.55 7.67
C GLU A 36 2.17 -5.35 6.74
N ILE A 37 2.81 -4.20 7.04
CA ILE A 37 2.78 -3.02 6.17
C ILE A 37 3.42 -3.34 4.82
N HIS A 38 4.57 -4.02 4.79
CA HIS A 38 5.22 -4.43 3.55
C HIS A 38 4.35 -5.39 2.74
N TYR A 39 3.68 -6.35 3.40
CA TYR A 39 2.77 -7.28 2.76
C TYR A 39 1.54 -6.58 2.17
N ARG A 40 0.94 -5.64 2.90
CA ARG A 40 -0.20 -4.83 2.42
C ARG A 40 0.19 -3.93 1.25
N ASN A 41 1.35 -3.28 1.32
CA ASN A 41 1.87 -2.46 0.22
C ASN A 41 2.15 -3.30 -1.02
N ARG A 42 2.68 -4.52 -0.84
CA ARG A 42 2.87 -5.47 -1.94
C ARG A 42 1.54 -5.88 -2.56
N GLN A 43 0.53 -6.22 -1.75
CA GLN A 43 -0.81 -6.53 -2.26
C GLN A 43 -1.44 -5.35 -3.01
N ALA A 44 -1.32 -4.13 -2.50
CA ALA A 44 -1.82 -2.94 -3.17
C ALA A 44 -1.13 -2.73 -4.54
N SER A 45 0.17 -3.00 -4.62
CA SER A 45 0.92 -2.96 -5.88
C SER A 45 0.49 -4.06 -6.85
N GLU A 46 0.18 -5.27 -6.38
CA GLU A 46 -0.38 -6.34 -7.24
C GLU A 46 -1.79 -5.98 -7.72
N LEU A 47 -2.59 -5.31 -6.90
CA LEU A 47 -3.93 -4.85 -7.27
C LEU A 47 -3.89 -3.84 -8.44
N LYS A 48 -2.88 -2.95 -8.48
CA LYS A 48 -2.67 -2.04 -9.61
C LYS A 48 -2.49 -2.79 -10.94
N LYS A 49 -1.88 -3.99 -10.92
CA LYS A 49 -1.71 -4.82 -12.13
C LYS A 49 -3.02 -5.42 -12.62
N LEU A 50 -4.04 -5.54 -11.77
CA LEU A 50 -5.36 -6.03 -12.17
C LEU A 50 -6.18 -4.96 -12.89
N LEU A 51 -5.93 -3.68 -12.65
CA LEU A 51 -6.71 -2.59 -13.24
C LEU A 51 -6.77 -2.66 -14.78
N PRO A 52 -5.64 -2.81 -15.51
CA PRO A 52 -5.68 -2.93 -16.97
C PRO A 52 -6.45 -4.17 -17.45
N LEU A 53 -6.42 -5.26 -16.68
CA LEU A 53 -7.15 -6.48 -17.01
C LEU A 53 -8.66 -6.33 -16.81
N LEU A 54 -9.07 -5.67 -15.72
CA LEU A 54 -10.48 -5.41 -15.40
C LEU A 54 -11.11 -4.40 -16.36
N LEU A 55 -10.34 -3.41 -16.80
CA LEU A 55 -10.82 -2.35 -17.70
C LEU A 55 -10.73 -2.74 -19.17
N LYS A 56 -10.06 -3.86 -19.51
CA LYS A 56 -9.95 -4.36 -20.87
C LYS A 56 -11.34 -4.57 -21.49
N SER A 57 -11.51 -4.16 -22.74
CA SER A 57 -12.77 -4.22 -23.49
C SER A 57 -13.89 -3.28 -23.02
N THR A 58 -13.66 -2.49 -21.96
CA THR A 58 -14.57 -1.40 -21.59
C THR A 58 -14.69 -0.41 -22.74
N SER A 59 -15.88 0.11 -23.01
CA SER A 59 -16.06 1.08 -24.09
C SER A 59 -15.42 2.42 -23.75
N GLN A 60 -14.91 3.13 -24.76
CA GLN A 60 -14.36 4.46 -24.60
C GLN A 60 -15.39 5.43 -24.01
N GLU A 61 -16.65 5.34 -24.44
CA GLU A 61 -17.74 6.16 -23.92
C GLU A 61 -17.96 5.97 -22.42
N GLN A 62 -17.91 4.74 -21.92
CA GLN A 62 -18.02 4.46 -20.49
C GLN A 62 -16.86 5.06 -19.69
N VAL A 63 -15.63 4.99 -20.23
CA VAL A 63 -14.46 5.59 -19.57
C VAL A 63 -14.60 7.11 -19.51
N LEU A 64 -15.01 7.75 -20.59
CA LEU A 64 -15.21 9.20 -20.65
C LEU A 64 -16.37 9.66 -19.76
N LEU A 65 -17.45 8.89 -19.70
CA LEU A 65 -18.58 9.17 -18.81
C LEU A 65 -18.16 9.07 -17.35
N ALA A 66 -17.43 8.01 -16.98
CA ALA A 66 -16.92 7.83 -15.63
C ALA A 66 -15.92 8.93 -15.25
N ALA A 67 -15.03 9.32 -16.17
CA ALA A 67 -14.11 10.44 -15.98
C ALA A 67 -14.86 11.74 -15.67
N LYS A 68 -15.90 12.05 -16.45
CA LYS A 68 -16.75 13.22 -16.21
C LYS A 68 -17.50 13.16 -14.88
N GLN A 69 -18.03 11.99 -14.51
CA GLN A 69 -18.71 11.79 -13.23
C GLN A 69 -17.78 11.96 -12.03
N ALA A 70 -16.51 11.59 -12.20
CA ALA A 70 -15.46 11.75 -11.19
C ALA A 70 -14.74 13.11 -11.24
N ASP A 71 -15.20 14.03 -12.09
CA ASP A 71 -14.57 15.35 -12.32
C ASP A 71 -13.07 15.27 -12.66
N LEU A 72 -12.71 14.27 -13.46
CA LEU A 72 -11.32 14.05 -13.91
C LEU A 72 -11.06 14.77 -15.22
N GLU A 73 -9.88 15.38 -15.32
CA GLU A 73 -9.40 15.98 -16.55
C GLU A 73 -9.18 14.90 -17.63
N VAL A 74 -9.64 15.19 -18.85
CA VAL A 74 -9.49 14.29 -19.99
C VAL A 74 -8.69 14.98 -21.09
N ILE A 75 -7.54 14.40 -21.45
CA ILE A 75 -6.67 14.93 -22.50
C ILE A 75 -6.49 13.86 -23.58
N ASN A 76 -7.01 14.13 -24.78
CA ASN A 76 -6.80 13.25 -25.92
C ASN A 76 -5.52 13.64 -26.67
N LYS A 77 -4.53 12.74 -26.69
CA LYS A 77 -3.25 12.95 -27.37
C LYS A 77 -3.16 12.02 -28.56
N SER A 78 -3.32 12.60 -29.75
CA SER A 78 -3.29 11.88 -31.03
C SER A 78 -2.02 11.03 -31.17
N GLY A 79 -2.18 9.73 -31.43
CA GLY A 79 -1.09 8.78 -31.60
C GLY A 79 -0.62 8.07 -30.32
N GLU A 80 -0.96 8.59 -29.12
CA GLU A 80 -0.68 7.93 -27.85
C GLU A 80 -1.94 7.31 -27.22
N GLY A 81 -3.02 8.08 -27.09
CA GLY A 81 -4.24 7.64 -26.42
C GLY A 81 -4.96 8.78 -25.71
N THR A 82 -5.83 8.44 -24.76
CA THR A 82 -6.54 9.43 -23.92
C THR A 82 -6.08 9.32 -22.49
N TYR A 83 -5.61 10.43 -21.94
CA TYR A 83 -5.33 10.57 -20.53
C TYR A 83 -6.62 10.92 -19.79
N VAL A 84 -6.86 10.23 -18.67
CA VAL A 84 -7.89 10.55 -17.68
C VAL A 84 -7.17 10.75 -16.35
N GLY A 85 -7.01 12.01 -15.94
CA GLY A 85 -6.06 12.39 -14.89
C GLY A 85 -4.64 11.97 -15.27
N THR A 86 -4.00 11.13 -14.44
CA THR A 86 -2.65 10.60 -14.68
C THR A 86 -2.65 9.25 -15.41
N ILE A 87 -3.81 8.68 -15.74
CA ILE A 87 -3.93 7.33 -16.30
C ILE A 87 -4.09 7.43 -17.82
N LEU A 88 -3.23 6.73 -18.56
CA LEU A 88 -3.31 6.68 -20.02
C LEU A 88 -4.13 5.47 -20.46
N PHE A 89 -5.16 5.73 -21.26
CA PHE A 89 -5.99 4.71 -21.91
C PHE A 89 -5.69 4.63 -23.40
N THR A 90 -5.44 3.42 -23.88
CA THR A 90 -5.32 3.13 -25.32
C THR A 90 -6.55 2.36 -25.79
N TYR A 91 -7.05 2.72 -26.96
CA TYR A 91 -8.29 2.14 -27.50
C TYR A 91 -8.05 1.49 -28.87
N SER A 92 -8.81 0.43 -29.16
CA SER A 92 -8.95 -0.15 -30.49
C SER A 92 -10.40 -0.52 -30.73
N GLY A 93 -10.97 -0.13 -31.87
CA GLY A 93 -12.38 -0.36 -32.18
C GLY A 93 -13.34 0.24 -31.14
N GLY A 94 -12.99 1.38 -30.53
CA GLY A 94 -13.79 2.03 -29.48
C GLY A 94 -13.76 1.35 -28.11
N LYS A 95 -12.89 0.35 -27.91
CA LYS A 95 -12.73 -0.38 -26.65
C LYS A 95 -11.33 -0.23 -26.08
N VAL A 96 -11.22 -0.21 -24.76
CA VAL A 96 -9.94 -0.17 -24.03
C VAL A 96 -9.13 -1.42 -24.37
N MET A 97 -7.93 -1.21 -24.90
CA MET A 97 -6.94 -2.25 -25.16
C MET A 97 -5.84 -2.28 -24.11
N GLY A 98 -5.47 -1.12 -23.58
CA GLY A 98 -4.44 -0.99 -22.57
C GLY A 98 -4.73 0.18 -21.65
N VAL A 99 -4.27 0.05 -20.41
CA VAL A 99 -4.31 1.07 -19.39
C VAL A 99 -2.90 1.14 -18.80
N ASP A 100 -2.31 2.33 -18.81
CA ASP A 100 -1.01 2.60 -18.21
C ASP A 100 -1.19 3.49 -16.98
N LEU A 101 -0.70 2.98 -15.87
CA LEU A 101 -0.74 3.60 -14.55
C LEU A 101 0.71 4.01 -14.26
N GLN A 102 1.07 5.25 -14.60
CA GLN A 102 2.37 5.82 -14.24
C GLN A 102 2.66 5.72 -12.73
#